data_AF-A0A354FFK1-F1
#
_entry.id   AF-A0A354FFK1-F1
#
_cell.length_a   1.000
_cell.length_b   1.000
_cell.length_c   1.000
_cell.angle_alpha   90.00
_cell.angle_beta   90.00
_cell.angle_gamma   90.00
#
_symmetry.space_group_name_H-M   'P 1'
#
loop_
_entity.id
_entity.type
_entity.pdbx_description
1 polymer ?
#
loop_
_entity_poly.entity_id
_entity_poly.type
_entity_poly.pdbx_seq_one_letter_code
_entity_poly.pdbx_strand_id
1 'polypeptide(L)' 'KAAPGTIRETFGIDIGRNVIHGSDSEASAAREMSLFFNEQELCNYELSLTLWIYE' A
#
# COMPACT_ATOMS: atom_id res chain seq x y z
N LYS A 1 -8.08 -8.71 -16.47
CA LYS A 1 -7.32 -9.68 -15.63
C LYS A 1 -6.02 -8.99 -15.22
N ALA A 2 -5.51 -9.20 -14.01
CA ALA A 2 -4.30 -8.52 -13.53
C ALA A 2 -3.09 -8.92 -14.40
N ALA A 3 -2.11 -8.03 -14.53
CA ALA A 3 -0.92 -8.27 -15.35
C ALA A 3 0.04 -9.27 -14.65
N PRO A 4 0.81 -10.08 -15.41
CA PRO A 4 1.77 -11.01 -14.84
C PRO A 4 2.76 -10.34 -13.89
N GLY A 5 3.06 -10.99 -12.77
CA GLY A 5 3.98 -10.48 -11.75
C GLY A 5 3.38 -9.50 -10.75
N THR A 6 2.12 -9.09 -10.93
CA THR A 6 1.39 -8.34 -9.90
C THR A 6 0.88 -9.26 -8.80
N ILE A 7 0.74 -8.77 -7.57
CA ILE A 7 0.24 -9.55 -6.41
C ILE A 7 -1.08 -10.27 -6.74
N ARG A 8 -2.02 -9.58 -7.39
CA ARG A 8 -3.34 -10.14 -7.70
C ARG A 8 -3.33 -11.20 -8.78
N GLU A 9 -2.39 -11.14 -9.71
CA GLU A 9 -2.24 -12.19 -10.72
C GLU A 9 -1.61 -13.44 -10.12
N THR A 10 -0.56 -13.26 -9.30
CA THR A 10 0.18 -14.36 -8.67
C THR A 10 -0.64 -15.08 -7.58
N PHE A 11 -1.42 -14.33 -6.78
CA PHE A 11 -2.03 -14.86 -5.55
C PHE A 11 -3.56 -14.73 -5.49
N GLY A 12 -4.19 -13.97 -6.39
CA GLY A 12 -5.64 -13.77 -6.40
C GLY A 12 -6.38 -14.89 -7.14
N ILE A 13 -7.58 -15.21 -6.68
CA ILE A 13 -8.43 -16.25 -7.30
C ILE A 13 -9.55 -15.61 -8.12
N ASP A 14 -10.24 -14.62 -7.56
CA ASP A 14 -11.34 -13.90 -8.19
C ASP A 14 -11.43 -12.46 -7.68
N ILE A 15 -12.43 -11.69 -8.15
CA ILE A 15 -12.62 -10.28 -7.78
C ILE A 15 -12.93 -10.12 -6.28
N GLY A 16 -13.71 -11.02 -5.69
CA GLY A 16 -14.07 -11.00 -4.26
C GLY A 16 -13.02 -11.64 -3.36
N ARG A 17 -12.00 -12.29 -3.93
CA ARG A 17 -10.86 -12.94 -3.27
C ARG A 17 -9.55 -12.54 -3.96
N ASN A 18 -9.26 -11.23 -3.93
CA ASN A 18 -8.14 -10.59 -4.63
C ASN A 18 -6.99 -10.15 -3.69
N VAL A 19 -6.90 -10.75 -2.50
CA VAL A 19 -5.79 -10.69 -1.52
C VAL A 19 -5.60 -9.35 -0.80
N ILE A 20 -5.58 -8.23 -1.52
CA ILE A 20 -5.10 -6.95 -0.97
C ILE A 20 -5.99 -5.76 -1.40
N HIS A 21 -6.12 -4.80 -0.48
CA HIS A 21 -6.67 -3.47 -0.70
C HIS A 21 -5.53 -2.43 -0.76
N GLY A 22 -5.71 -1.40 -1.57
CA GLY A 22 -4.84 -0.23 -1.61
C GLY A 22 -5.69 0.99 -1.98
N SER A 23 -5.40 2.14 -1.36
CA SER A 23 -6.15 3.37 -1.60
C SER A 23 -6.04 3.80 -3.07
N ASP A 24 -7.14 4.30 -3.62
CA ASP A 24 -7.26 4.64 -5.05
C ASP A 24 -6.86 6.08 -5.39
N SER A 25 -6.60 6.91 -4.37
CA SER A 25 -6.21 8.31 -4.50
C SER A 25 -5.55 8.81 -3.21
N GLU A 26 -4.86 9.95 -3.27
CA GLU A 26 -4.28 10.61 -2.10
C GLU A 26 -5.36 10.99 -1.07
N ALA A 27 -6.52 11.46 -1.53
CA ALA A 27 -7.65 11.80 -0.66
C ALA A 27 -8.20 10.56 0.07
N SER A 28 -8.34 9.43 -0.64
CA SER A 28 -8.72 8.15 -0.03
C SER A 28 -7.66 7.66 0.94
N ALA A 29 -6.37 7.79 0.61
CA ALA A 29 -5.27 7.37 1.46
C ALA A 29 -5.25 8.13 2.79
N ALA A 30 -5.34 9.47 2.75
CA ALA A 30 -5.37 10.29 3.97
C ALA A 30 -6.55 9.91 4.87
N ARG A 31 -7.73 9.72 4.27
CA ARG A 31 -8.94 9.27 5.00
C ARG A 31 -8.77 7.89 5.62
N GLU A 32 -8.30 6.91 4.85
CA GLU A 32 -8.11 5.53 5.29
C GLU A 32 -7.02 5.42 6.37
N MET A 33 -5.90 6.13 6.22
CA MET A 33 -4.85 6.18 7.24
C MET A 33 -5.40 6.63 8.59
N SER A 34 -6.16 7.73 8.61
CA SER A 34 -6.79 8.25 9.85
C SER A 34 -7.88 7.34 10.42
N LEU A 35 -8.47 6.48 9.58
CA LEU A 35 -9.50 5.53 10.00
C LEU A 35 -8.88 4.31 10.69
N PHE A 36 -7.76 3.82 10.18
CA PHE A 36 -7.14 2.56 10.64
C PHE A 36 -6.06 2.76 11.71
N PHE A 37 -5.42 3.93 11.77
CA PHE A 37 -4.29 4.19 12.66
C PHE A 37 -4.47 5.53 13.38
N ASN A 38 -4.13 5.54 14.67
CA ASN A 38 -3.89 6.77 15.40
C ASN A 38 -2.53 7.36 15.01
N GLU A 39 -2.37 8.66 15.18
CA GLU A 39 -1.12 9.35 14.83
C GLU A 39 0.11 8.76 15.56
N GLN A 40 -0.08 8.28 16.80
CA GLN A 40 1.00 7.69 17.60
C GLN A 40 1.44 6.30 17.11
N GLU A 41 0.65 5.64 16.25
CA GLU A 41 1.01 4.37 15.63
C GLU A 41 1.85 4.56 14.36
N LEU A 42 1.94 5.80 13.85
CA LEU A 42 2.72 6.16 12.68
C LEU A 42 4.16 6.52 13.10
N CYS A 43 5.08 5.59 12.87
CA CYS A 43 6.50 5.79 13.18
C CYS A 43 7.21 6.55 12.06
N ASN A 44 7.78 7.71 12.38
CA ASN A 44 8.72 8.39 11.49
C ASN A 44 10.13 7.82 11.68
N TYR A 45 10.81 7.49 10.59
CA TYR A 45 12.16 6.94 10.60
C TYR A 45 12.90 7.27 9.31
N GLU A 46 14.23 7.22 9.36
CA GLU A 46 15.08 7.41 8.20
C GLU A 46 15.51 6.06 7.63
N LEU A 47 15.26 5.84 6.34
CA LEU A 47 15.77 4.67 5.63
C LEU A 47 17.24 4.92 5.26
N SER A 48 18.14 4.05 5.70
CA SER A 48 19.57 4.13 5.33
C SER A 48 19.83 4.02 3.82
N LEU A 49 18.87 3.45 3.09
CA LEU A 49 18.92 3.31 1.63
C LEU A 49 18.40 4.54 0.89
N THR A 50 17.87 5.57 1.58
CA THR A 50 17.29 6.76 0.94
C THR A 50 18.26 7.40 -0.06
N LEU A 51 19.55 7.46 0.28
CA LEU A 51 20.63 8.00 -0.55
C LEU A 51 20.84 7.26 -1.88
N TRP A 52 20.37 6.03 -1.99
CA TRP A 52 20.50 5.20 -3.21
C TRP A 52 19.19 5.10 -3.98
N ILE A 53 18.08 5.57 -3.42
CA ILE A 53 16.73 5.48 -4.01
C ILE A 53 16.35 6.80 -4.67
N TYR A 54 16.68 7.93 -4.04
CA TYR A 54 16.36 9.27 -4.52
C TYR A 54 17.64 10.02 -4.88
N GLU A 55 17.61 10.76 -5.98
CA GLU A 55 18.65 11.73 -6.36
C GLU A 55 18.54 13.01 -5.53
#